data_AF-A0A958DV44-F1
#
_entry.id   AF-A0A958DV44-F1
#
_cell.length_a   1.000
_cell.length_b   1.000
_cell.length_c   1.000
_cell.angle_alpha   90.00
_cell.angle_beta   90.00
_cell.angle_gamma   90.00
#
_symmetry.space_group_name_H-M   'P 1'
#
loop_
_entity.id
_entity.type
_entity.pdbx_description
1 polymer ?
#
loop_
_entity_poly.entity_id
_entity_poly.type
_entity_poly.pdbx_seq_one_letter_code
_entity_poly.pdbx_strand_id
1 'polypeptide(L)' 'MKPLSKVRQEYEEVYERIVNVISEMGGDSNIKEHRRKQSRLYRRLKELQRREHQLDALETRLSSSQHMFH' A
#
# COMPACT_ATOMS: atom_id res chain seq x y z
N MET A 1 7.62 -6.35 18.50
CA MET A 1 6.49 -6.31 17.55
C MET A 1 6.03 -4.88 17.39
N LYS A 2 5.74 -4.41 16.16
CA LYS A 2 5.11 -3.09 15.98
C LYS A 2 3.66 -3.16 16.54
N PRO A 3 3.20 -2.17 17.31
CA PRO A 3 1.81 -2.12 17.76
C PRO A 3 0.84 -1.91 16.58
N LEU A 4 -0.37 -2.48 16.67
CA LEU A 4 -1.39 -2.45 15.62
C LEU A 4 -1.68 -1.03 15.10
N SER A 5 -1.74 -0.05 16.01
CA SER A 5 -1.94 1.36 15.65
C SER A 5 -0.86 1.92 14.72
N LYS A 6 0.40 1.50 14.89
CA LYS A 6 1.49 1.89 13.98
C LYS A 6 1.39 1.22 12.62
N VAL A 7 0.87 0.00 12.54
CA VAL A 7 0.65 -0.70 11.26
C VAL A 7 -0.46 0.00 10.48
N ARG A 8 -1.54 0.39 11.16
CA ARG A 8 -2.66 1.12 10.56
C ARG A 8 -2.26 2.51 10.06
N GLN A 9 -1.51 3.25 10.86
CA GLN A 9 -0.97 4.55 10.43
C GLN A 9 -0.08 4.40 9.18
N GLU A 10 0.80 3.39 9.17
CA GLU A 10 1.67 3.12 8.02
C GLU A 10 0.87 2.72 6.76
N TYR A 11 -0.25 2.00 6.93
CA TYR A 11 -1.16 1.64 5.85
C TYR A 11 -1.79 2.89 5.22
N GLU A 12 -2.33 3.80 6.04
CA GLU A 12 -2.92 5.06 5.59
C GLU A 12 -1.91 5.92 4.82
N GLU A 13 -0.69 6.07 5.34
CA GLU A 13 0.38 6.80 4.65
C GLU A 13 0.76 6.17 3.29
N VAL A 14 0.76 4.85 3.20
CA VAL A 14 1.03 4.15 1.93
C VAL A 14 -0.13 4.36 0.95
N TYR A 15 -1.37 4.31 1.42
CA TYR A 15 -2.55 4.55 0.61
C TYR A 15 -2.56 5.97 0.01
N GLU A 16 -2.29 7.00 0.81
CA GLU A 16 -2.16 8.38 0.34
C GLU A 16 -1.07 8.51 -0.74
N ARG A 17 0.07 7.84 -0.55
CA ARG A 17 1.14 7.84 -1.55
C ARG A 17 0.74 7.13 -2.85
N ILE A 18 -0.05 6.07 -2.78
CA ILE A 18 -0.59 5.40 -3.97
C ILE A 18 -1.48 6.37 -4.76
N VAL A 19 -2.41 7.03 -4.07
CA VAL A 19 -3.32 8.02 -4.68
C VAL A 19 -2.52 9.16 -5.32
N ASN A 20 -1.51 9.69 -4.63
CA ASN A 20 -0.65 10.74 -5.17
C ASN A 20 0.10 10.28 -6.44
N VAL A 21 0.66 9.07 -6.44
CA VAL A 21 1.35 8.53 -7.63
C VAL A 21 0.38 8.32 -8.80
N ILE A 22 -0.85 7.89 -8.54
CA ILE A 22 -1.89 7.77 -9.58
C ILE A 22 -2.27 9.16 -10.12
N SER A 23 -2.38 10.17 -9.25
CA SER A 23 -2.59 11.56 -9.67
C SER A 23 -1.43 12.10 -10.51
N GLU A 24 -0.17 11.81 -10.13
CA GLU A 24 1.03 12.16 -10.91
C GLU A 24 1.05 11.49 -12.29
N MET A 25 0.43 10.31 -12.45
CA MET A 25 0.23 9.67 -13.76
C MET A 25 -0.89 10.32 -14.59
N GLY A 26 -1.63 11.27 -14.04
CA GLY A 26 -2.83 11.84 -14.67
C GLY A 26 -4.09 10.99 -14.50
N GLY A 27 -4.13 10.15 -13.46
CA GLY A 27 -5.28 9.31 -13.10
C GLY A 27 -5.15 7.84 -13.49
N ASP A 28 -6.11 7.04 -13.05
CA ASP A 28 -6.11 5.57 -13.21
C ASP A 28 -6.10 5.11 -14.67
N SER A 29 -6.72 5.88 -15.56
CA SER A 29 -6.76 5.61 -17.00
C SER A 29 -5.37 5.51 -17.63
N ASN A 30 -4.41 6.26 -17.11
CA ASN A 30 -3.05 6.32 -17.64
C ASN A 30 -2.12 5.23 -17.08
N ILE A 31 -2.52 4.50 -16.03
CA ILE A 31 -1.70 3.44 -15.42
C ILE A 31 -1.28 2.40 -16.47
N LYS A 32 -2.17 2.05 -17.41
CA LYS A 32 -1.85 1.10 -18.50
C LYS A 32 -0.74 1.61 -19.41
N GLU A 33 -0.73 2.90 -19.70
CA GLU A 33 0.33 3.53 -20.49
C GLU A 33 1.66 3.53 -19.72
N HIS A 34 1.63 3.98 -18.47
CA HIS A 34 2.79 3.99 -17.58
C HIS A 34 3.38 2.59 -17.36
N ARG A 35 2.53 1.56 -17.34
CA ARG A 35 2.92 0.15 -17.31
C ARG A 35 3.64 -0.27 -18.59
N ARG A 36 3.06 0.03 -19.76
CA ARG A 36 3.68 -0.31 -21.07
C ARG A 36 5.06 0.34 -21.21
N LYS A 37 5.19 1.60 -20.78
CA LYS A 37 6.44 2.36 -20.81
C LYS A 37 7.42 1.99 -19.68
N GLN A 38 7.05 1.09 -18.77
CA GLN A 38 7.85 0.73 -17.58
C GLN A 38 8.35 1.96 -16.80
N SER A 39 7.50 2.98 -16.72
CA SER A 39 7.87 4.30 -16.19
C SER A 39 8.26 4.22 -14.70
N ARG A 40 9.06 5.19 -14.24
CA ARG A 40 9.44 5.31 -12.83
C ARG A 40 8.21 5.39 -11.91
N LEU A 41 7.18 6.11 -12.32
CA LEU A 41 5.92 6.20 -11.58
C LEU A 41 5.25 4.84 -11.45
N TYR A 42 5.23 4.02 -12.51
CA TYR A 42 4.63 2.68 -12.44
C TYR A 42 5.40 1.75 -11.51
N ARG A 43 6.75 1.81 -11.53
CA ARG A 43 7.58 1.05 -10.59
C ARG A 43 7.29 1.44 -9.14
N ARG A 44 7.23 2.75 -8.87
CA ARG A 44 6.88 3.30 -7.55
C ARG A 44 5.48 2.86 -7.09
N LEU A 45 4.49 2.91 -7.98
CA LEU A 45 3.14 2.42 -7.71
C LEU A 45 3.15 0.93 -7.32
N LYS A 46 3.89 0.08 -8.05
CA LYS A 46 4.00 -1.35 -7.74
C LYS A 46 4.69 -1.62 -6.40
N GLU A 47 5.71 -0.85 -6.05
CA GLU A 47 6.38 -0.97 -4.75
C GLU A 47 5.44 -0.60 -3.60
N LEU A 48 4.71 0.51 -3.74
CA LEU A 48 3.72 0.93 -2.75
C LEU A 48 2.60 -0.09 -2.59
N GLN A 49 2.03 -0.62 -3.69
CA GLN A 49 1.02 -1.69 -3.65
C GLN A 49 1.53 -2.96 -2.96
N ARG A 50 2.80 -3.33 -3.14
CA ARG A 50 3.38 -4.48 -2.44
C ARG A 50 3.48 -4.23 -0.94
N ARG A 51 3.85 -3.01 -0.55
CA ARG A 51 3.95 -2.62 0.86
C ARG A 51 2.57 -2.56 1.51
N GLU A 52 1.58 -2.02 0.82
CA GLU A 52 0.17 -1.99 1.26
C GLU A 52 -0.34 -3.41 1.58
N HIS A 53 -0.17 -4.35 0.65
CA HIS A 53 -0.52 -5.76 0.87
C HIS A 53 0.27 -6.42 2.02
N GLN A 54 1.52 -6.03 2.25
CA GLN A 54 2.30 -6.54 3.40
C GLN A 54 1.77 -6.01 4.74
N LEU A 55 1.35 -4.74 4.77
CA LEU A 55 0.79 -4.10 5.96
C LEU A 55 -0.58 -4.68 6.30
N ASP A 56 -1.44 -4.88 5.29
CA ASP A 56 -2.75 -5.54 5.46
C ASP A 56 -2.62 -6.97 6.01
N ALA A 57 -1.70 -7.75 5.46
CA ALA A 57 -1.41 -9.10 5.96
C ALA A 57 -0.85 -9.08 7.41
N LEU A 58 -0.07 -8.05 7.77
CA LEU A 58 0.44 -7.88 9.13
C LEU A 58 -0.67 -7.47 10.10
N GLU A 59 -1.54 -6.55 9.70
CA GLU A 59 -2.71 -6.12 10.46
C GLU A 59 -3.63 -7.31 10.76
N THR A 60 -3.96 -8.09 9.73
CA THR A 60 -4.77 -9.32 9.84
C THR A 60 -4.18 -10.30 10.85
N ARG A 61 -2.87 -10.55 10.79
CA ARG A 61 -2.17 -11.46 11.72
C ARG A 61 -2.18 -10.95 13.16
N LEU A 62 -1.94 -9.65 13.36
CA LEU A 62 -1.92 -9.05 14.69
C LEU A 62 -3.31 -9.04 15.32
N SER A 63 -4.34 -8.67 14.56
CA SER A 63 -5.74 -8.71 14.98
C SER A 63 -6.18 -10.13 15.37
N SER A 64 -5.86 -11.13 14.53
CA SER A 64 -6.18 -12.54 14.80
C SER A 64 -5.45 -13.09 16.02
N SER A 65 -4.20 -12.64 16.24
CA SER A 65 -3.41 -13.04 17.41
C SER A 65 -3.98 -12.42 18.69
N GLN A 66 -4.46 -11.18 18.67
CA GLN A 66 -5.12 -10.57 19.82
C GLN A 66 -6.42 -11.28 20.23
N HIS A 67 -7.16 -11.87 19.28
CA HIS A 67 -8.35 -12.67 19.57
C HIS A 67 -8.07 -14.07 20.14
N MET A 68 -6.87 -14.65 19.94
CA MET A 68 -6.54 -15.98 20.49
C MET A 68 -6.06 -15.94 21.95
N PHE A 69 -5.73 -14.77 22.50
CA PHE A 69 -5.27 -14.60 23.89
C PHE A 69 -6.32 -13.95 24.81
N HIS A 70 -7.58 -13.87 24.36
CA HIS A 70 -8.75 -13.42 25.12
C HIS A 70 -9.77 -14.56 25.25
#